data_AF-A0A376W247-F1
#
_entry.id   AF-A0A376W247-F1
#
_cell.length_a   1.000
_cell.length_b   1.000
_cell.length_c   1.000
_cell.angle_alpha   90.00
_cell.angle_beta   90.00
_cell.angle_gamma   90.00
#
_symmetry.space_group_name_H-M   'P 1'
#
loop_
_entity.id
_entity.type
_entity.pdbx_description
1 polymer ?
#
loop_
_entity_poly.entity_id
_entity_poly.type
_entity_poly.pdbx_seq_one_letter_code
_entity_poly.pdbx_strand_id
1 'polypeptide(L)'
;MFFAAALPRTLSTPLFNRYQNNETYGFHVDGAVRSHPQNGWMRTDLSATLFLSDPESYDGGELVVNDTFGQHRVKLPAGDLVLYPSSSLHCVTPVTRGVRVASFMWIQSMIRDDKKRAMLFELDNNIQSLKSRYGESEEILSLLNLYHNLLREWSEI
;
A
#
# COMPACT_ATOMS: atom_id res chain seq x y z
N MET A 1 5.00 10.33 0.05
CA MET A 1 4.15 9.47 0.91
C MET A 1 4.33 7.99 0.61
N PHE A 2 4.18 7.50 -0.63
CA PHE A 2 4.35 6.07 -0.98
C PHE A 2 5.65 5.43 -0.44
N PHE A 3 6.81 6.04 -0.72
CA PHE A 3 8.10 5.47 -0.32
C PHE A 3 8.23 5.32 1.21
N ALA A 4 7.82 6.35 1.97
CA ALA A 4 7.89 6.34 3.43
C ALA A 4 6.95 5.28 4.05
N ALA A 5 5.77 5.07 3.46
CA ALA A 5 4.81 4.08 3.94
C ALA A 5 5.17 2.63 3.53
N ALA A 6 5.70 2.44 2.32
CA ALA A 6 5.95 1.12 1.76
C ALA A 6 7.38 0.60 2.00
N LEU A 7 8.37 1.50 2.08
CA LEU A 7 9.80 1.19 2.14
C LEU A 7 10.18 0.09 1.12
N PRO A 8 9.95 0.31 -0.19
CA PRO A 8 9.97 -0.75 -1.18
C PRO A 8 11.40 -1.27 -1.42
N ARG A 9 11.58 -2.60 -1.39
CA ARG A 9 12.76 -3.31 -1.90
C ARG A 9 12.57 -3.71 -3.35
N THR A 10 11.45 -4.37 -3.64
CA THR A 10 11.13 -4.90 -4.97
C THR A 10 9.64 -4.69 -5.24
N LEU A 11 9.29 -4.22 -6.43
CA LEU A 11 7.91 -4.14 -6.91
C LEU A 11 7.69 -5.24 -7.94
N SER A 12 6.53 -5.87 -7.93
CA SER A 12 6.09 -6.67 -9.07
C SER A 12 5.73 -5.76 -10.24
N THR A 13 5.82 -6.27 -11.48
CA THR A 13 5.27 -5.60 -12.66
C THR A 13 3.81 -5.20 -12.40
N PRO A 14 3.44 -3.92 -12.55
CA PRO A 14 2.06 -3.48 -12.41
C PRO A 14 1.15 -4.17 -13.42
N LEU A 15 0.05 -4.71 -12.92
CA LEU A 15 -1.01 -5.29 -13.72
C LEU A 15 -2.15 -4.29 -13.84
N PHE A 16 -2.98 -4.45 -14.87
CA PHE A 16 -4.14 -3.61 -15.10
C PHE A 16 -5.39 -4.49 -15.14
N ASN A 17 -6.43 -4.06 -14.45
CA ASN A 17 -7.73 -4.72 -14.46
C ASN A 17 -8.84 -3.75 -14.83
N ARG A 18 -9.95 -4.33 -15.29
CA ARG A 18 -11.17 -3.62 -15.65
C ARG A 18 -12.36 -4.43 -15.10
N TYR A 19 -13.31 -3.74 -14.47
CA TYR A 19 -14.56 -4.31 -13.99
C TYR A 19 -15.75 -3.49 -14.50
N GLN A 20 -16.75 -4.15 -15.07
CA GLN A 20 -18.02 -3.60 -15.57
C GLN A 20 -19.09 -4.70 -15.61
N ASN A 21 -20.37 -4.38 -15.85
CA ASN A 21 -21.43 -5.37 -16.09
C ASN A 21 -21.55 -6.47 -15.02
N ASN A 22 -21.49 -6.09 -13.73
CA ASN A 22 -21.46 -6.97 -12.56
C ASN A 22 -20.19 -7.83 -12.39
N GLU A 23 -19.13 -7.58 -13.17
CA GLU A 23 -17.80 -8.14 -12.88
C GLU A 23 -17.37 -7.76 -11.46
N THR A 24 -16.73 -8.71 -10.79
CA THR A 24 -16.39 -8.67 -9.37
C THR A 24 -15.15 -9.52 -9.14
N TYR A 25 -14.51 -9.40 -7.98
CA TYR A 25 -13.47 -10.32 -7.53
C TYR A 25 -13.72 -10.67 -6.07
N GLY A 26 -14.05 -11.94 -5.81
CA GLY A 26 -14.50 -12.41 -4.51
C GLY A 26 -13.46 -12.27 -3.40
N PHE A 27 -13.88 -12.53 -2.16
CA PHE A 27 -12.96 -12.51 -1.02
C PHE A 27 -11.84 -13.53 -1.18
N HIS A 28 -10.61 -13.04 -1.08
CA HIS A 28 -9.39 -13.83 -1.19
C HIS A 28 -8.25 -13.15 -0.40
N VAL A 29 -7.17 -13.89 -0.23
CA VAL A 29 -5.89 -13.37 0.26
C VAL A 29 -4.88 -13.54 -0.86
N ASP A 30 -3.97 -12.58 -1.01
CA ASP A 30 -2.93 -12.68 -2.02
C ASP A 30 -1.93 -13.80 -1.71
N GLY A 31 -1.36 -14.40 -2.76
CA GLY A 31 -0.30 -15.39 -2.59
C GLY A 31 0.93 -14.77 -1.95
N ALA A 32 1.35 -15.31 -0.79
CA ALA A 32 2.42 -14.75 0.06
C ALA A 32 3.80 -14.61 -0.63
N VAL A 33 4.02 -15.37 -1.71
CA VAL A 33 5.21 -15.30 -2.54
C VAL A 33 4.83 -15.33 -4.01
N ARG A 34 5.56 -14.60 -4.84
CA ARG A 34 5.40 -14.63 -6.30
C ARG A 34 6.73 -14.71 -7.02
N SER A 35 6.73 -15.48 -8.10
CA SER A 35 7.87 -15.56 -9.01
C SER A 35 7.80 -14.43 -10.03
N HIS A 36 8.89 -13.71 -10.18
CA HIS A 36 9.09 -12.70 -11.21
C HIS A 36 10.18 -13.19 -12.17
N PRO A 37 9.93 -13.23 -13.49
CA PRO A 37 10.88 -13.80 -14.47
C PRO A 37 12.30 -13.21 -14.38
N GLN A 38 12.40 -11.92 -14.05
CA GLN A 38 13.67 -11.20 -13.97
C GLN A 38 14.25 -11.11 -12.56
N ASN A 39 13.43 -11.24 -11.51
CA ASN A 39 13.82 -10.90 -10.13
C ASN A 39 13.70 -12.08 -9.16
N GLY A 40 13.40 -13.29 -9.67
CA GLY A 40 13.21 -14.47 -8.84
C GLY A 40 11.96 -14.36 -7.97
N TRP A 41 11.99 -15.01 -6.81
CA TRP A 41 10.88 -14.98 -5.87
C TRP A 41 10.87 -13.71 -5.02
N MET A 42 9.69 -13.12 -4.87
CA MET A 42 9.44 -11.99 -3.98
C MET A 42 8.35 -12.32 -2.97
N ARG A 43 8.52 -11.83 -1.74
CA ARG A 43 7.49 -11.85 -0.69
C ARG A 43 6.52 -10.70 -0.93
N THR A 44 5.23 -10.92 -0.69
CA THR A 44 4.18 -9.91 -0.92
C THR A 44 3.78 -9.27 0.40
N ASP A 45 4.50 -8.21 0.82
CA ASP A 45 4.23 -7.56 2.10
C ASP A 45 3.03 -6.61 2.00
N LEU A 46 2.99 -5.84 0.92
CA LEU A 46 1.94 -4.86 0.65
C LEU A 46 1.34 -5.08 -0.73
N SER A 47 0.03 -4.93 -0.82
CA SER A 47 -0.71 -4.76 -2.06
C SER A 47 -0.99 -3.28 -2.27
N ALA A 48 -0.98 -2.87 -3.53
CA ALA A 48 -1.28 -1.51 -3.94
C ALA A 48 -2.30 -1.51 -5.07
N THR A 49 -3.26 -0.60 -5.01
CA THR A 49 -4.18 -0.31 -6.11
C THR A 49 -4.13 1.17 -6.44
N LEU A 50 -3.73 1.50 -7.66
CA LEU A 50 -3.83 2.82 -8.28
C LEU A 50 -5.16 2.90 -9.03
N PHE A 51 -6.03 3.82 -8.62
CA PHE A 51 -7.32 4.04 -9.26
C PHE A 51 -7.14 4.84 -10.55
N LEU A 52 -7.73 4.38 -11.65
CA LEU A 52 -7.64 5.02 -12.98
C LEU A 52 -9.00 5.47 -13.52
N SER A 53 -10.06 5.27 -12.74
CA SER A 53 -11.41 5.79 -13.00
C SER A 53 -11.85 6.63 -11.81
N ASP A 54 -12.55 7.74 -12.05
CA ASP A 54 -13.14 8.53 -10.97
C ASP A 54 -14.24 7.74 -10.24
N PRO A 55 -14.37 7.88 -8.92
CA PRO A 55 -15.32 7.11 -8.12
C PRO A 55 -16.78 7.37 -8.54
N GLU A 56 -17.11 8.56 -9.04
CA GLU A 56 -18.47 8.89 -9.50
C GLU A 56 -18.80 8.30 -10.89
N SER A 57 -17.79 7.83 -11.63
CA SER A 57 -17.99 7.31 -13.00
C SER A 57 -18.53 5.88 -13.03
N TYR A 58 -18.61 5.19 -11.89
CA TYR A 58 -19.12 3.82 -11.77
C TYR A 58 -19.83 3.57 -10.44
N ASP A 59 -20.77 2.63 -10.38
CA ASP A 59 -21.47 2.23 -9.15
C ASP A 59 -20.95 0.86 -8.68
N GLY A 60 -20.83 0.68 -7.35
CA GLY A 60 -20.13 -0.46 -6.78
C GLY A 60 -18.62 -0.40 -7.00
N GLY A 61 -17.95 -1.54 -7.24
CA GLY A 61 -16.51 -1.59 -7.50
C GLY A 61 -15.61 -1.14 -6.34
N GLU A 62 -16.16 -1.08 -5.13
CA GLU A 62 -15.39 -0.78 -3.91
C GLU A 62 -14.42 -1.91 -3.63
N LEU A 63 -13.16 -1.56 -3.34
CA LEU A 63 -12.20 -2.47 -2.74
C LEU A 63 -12.56 -2.60 -1.26
N VAL A 64 -12.94 -3.80 -0.82
CA VAL A 64 -13.23 -4.10 0.58
C VAL A 64 -12.03 -4.82 1.17
N VAL A 65 -11.41 -4.25 2.20
CA VAL A 65 -10.26 -4.84 2.90
C VAL A 65 -10.66 -5.12 4.35
N ASN A 66 -10.47 -6.37 4.79
CA ASN A 66 -10.69 -6.74 6.18
C ASN A 66 -9.41 -6.56 6.99
N ASP A 67 -9.55 -6.04 8.20
CA ASP A 67 -8.53 -6.03 9.24
C ASP A 67 -9.08 -6.60 10.55
N THR A 68 -8.30 -6.49 11.62
CA THR A 68 -8.69 -6.96 12.96
C THR A 68 -9.93 -6.24 13.53
N PHE A 69 -10.24 -5.04 13.05
CA PHE A 69 -11.27 -4.15 13.59
C PHE A 69 -12.51 -4.04 12.70
N GLY A 70 -12.48 -4.55 11.47
CA GLY A 70 -13.65 -4.64 10.60
C GLY A 70 -13.33 -4.65 9.12
N GLN A 71 -14.29 -4.17 8.34
CA GLN A 71 -14.16 -4.03 6.88
C GLN A 71 -14.04 -2.56 6.52
N HIS A 72 -13.05 -2.25 5.69
CA HIS A 72 -12.84 -0.92 5.12
C HIS A 72 -13.20 -0.94 3.65
N ARG A 73 -14.07 -0.02 3.22
CA ARG A 73 -14.45 0.14 1.81
C ARG A 73 -13.68 1.31 1.22
N VAL A 74 -12.99 1.05 0.11
CA VAL A 74 -12.10 2.01 -0.52
C VAL A 74 -12.50 2.22 -1.98
N LYS A 75 -12.72 3.49 -2.32
CA LYS A 75 -13.00 3.98 -3.67
C LYS A 75 -12.43 5.40 -3.79
N LEU A 76 -11.24 5.53 -4.36
CA LEU A 76 -10.48 6.79 -4.37
C LEU A 76 -10.61 7.49 -5.74
N PRO A 77 -10.36 8.82 -5.80
CA PRO A 77 -10.20 9.57 -7.05
C PRO A 77 -9.21 8.93 -8.03
N ALA A 78 -9.38 9.18 -9.33
CA ALA A 78 -8.40 8.74 -10.31
C ALA A 78 -7.03 9.40 -10.04
N GLY A 79 -5.96 8.59 -10.04
CA GLY A 79 -4.60 9.01 -9.70
C GLY A 79 -4.19 8.71 -8.25
N ASP A 80 -5.16 8.43 -7.37
CA ASP A 80 -4.86 8.07 -5.98
C ASP A 80 -4.56 6.57 -5.85
N LEU A 81 -3.73 6.26 -4.85
CA LEU A 81 -3.24 4.91 -4.58
C LEU A 81 -3.55 4.52 -3.13
N VAL A 82 -4.12 3.32 -2.95
CA VAL A 82 -4.25 2.68 -1.65
C VAL A 82 -3.15 1.66 -1.44
N LEU A 83 -2.58 1.62 -0.23
CA LEU A 83 -1.68 0.58 0.26
C LEU A 83 -2.34 -0.20 1.39
N TYR A 84 -2.23 -1.53 1.36
CA TYR A 84 -2.75 -2.40 2.41
C TYR A 84 -1.91 -3.69 2.52
N PRO A 85 -1.90 -4.37 3.67
CA PRO A 85 -1.18 -5.64 3.81
C PRO A 85 -1.73 -6.69 2.84
N SER A 86 -0.85 -7.39 2.11
CA SER A 86 -1.30 -8.46 1.19
C SER A 86 -1.94 -9.65 1.92
N SER A 87 -1.70 -9.76 3.23
CA SER A 87 -2.33 -10.75 4.11
C SER A 87 -3.79 -10.45 4.44
N SER A 88 -4.28 -9.23 4.16
CA SER A 88 -5.67 -8.87 4.41
C SER A 88 -6.62 -9.60 3.47
N LEU A 89 -7.69 -10.19 4.03
CA LEU A 89 -8.79 -10.73 3.24
C LEU A 89 -9.49 -9.57 2.54
N HIS A 90 -9.60 -9.61 1.22
CA HIS A 90 -10.15 -8.50 0.46
C HIS A 90 -10.91 -8.94 -0.79
N CYS A 91 -11.79 -8.07 -1.29
CA CYS A 91 -12.58 -8.29 -2.50
C CYS A 91 -12.80 -6.97 -3.25
N VAL A 92 -13.22 -7.06 -4.52
CA VAL A 92 -13.77 -5.93 -5.27
C VAL A 92 -15.25 -6.21 -5.47
N THR A 93 -16.12 -5.36 -4.93
CA THR A 93 -17.58 -5.52 -5.08
C THR A 93 -18.02 -5.38 -6.54
N PRO A 94 -19.18 -5.94 -6.94
CA PRO A 94 -19.64 -5.86 -8.32
C PRO A 94 -19.75 -4.42 -8.83
N VAL A 95 -19.31 -4.17 -10.06
CA VAL A 95 -19.55 -2.89 -10.75
C VAL A 95 -20.88 -2.96 -11.48
N THR A 96 -21.91 -2.29 -10.97
CA THR A 96 -23.29 -2.37 -11.49
C THR A 96 -23.58 -1.35 -12.59
N ARG A 97 -22.83 -0.24 -12.63
CA ARG A 97 -22.89 0.81 -13.66
C ARG A 97 -21.49 1.32 -13.94
N GLY A 98 -21.22 1.68 -15.20
CA GLY A 98 -19.95 2.29 -15.59
C GLY A 98 -18.80 1.28 -15.62
N VAL A 99 -17.56 1.79 -15.58
CA VAL A 99 -16.34 0.98 -15.71
C VAL A 99 -15.30 1.42 -14.69
N ARG A 100 -14.85 0.47 -13.87
CA ARG A 100 -13.70 0.64 -12.98
C ARG A 100 -12.45 0.14 -13.69
N VAL A 101 -11.48 1.01 -13.92
CA VAL A 101 -10.13 0.66 -14.37
C VAL A 101 -9.17 0.95 -13.22
N ALA A 102 -8.25 0.02 -12.96
CA ALA A 102 -7.20 0.22 -11.98
C ALA A 102 -5.91 -0.48 -12.39
N SER A 103 -4.80 -0.01 -11.84
CA SER A 103 -3.56 -0.77 -11.81
C SER A 103 -3.33 -1.33 -10.42
N PHE A 104 -2.91 -2.58 -10.34
CA PHE A 104 -2.59 -3.23 -9.07
C PHE A 104 -1.21 -3.87 -9.14
N MET A 105 -0.52 -3.86 -8.01
CA MET A 105 0.82 -4.40 -7.87
C MET A 105 1.05 -4.82 -6.42
N TRP A 106 2.14 -5.55 -6.18
CA TRP A 106 2.58 -5.82 -4.83
C TRP A 106 4.03 -5.47 -4.63
N ILE A 107 4.37 -5.25 -3.37
CA ILE A 107 5.63 -4.72 -2.92
C ILE A 107 6.21 -5.68 -1.89
N GLN A 108 7.46 -6.09 -2.12
CA GLN A 108 8.31 -6.58 -1.04
C GLN A 108 8.92 -5.35 -0.38
N SER A 109 8.63 -5.14 0.90
CA SER A 109 9.22 -4.07 1.69
C SER A 109 10.61 -4.49 2.16
N MET A 110 11.48 -3.49 2.37
CA MET A 110 12.70 -3.66 3.17
C MET A 110 12.34 -4.10 4.59
N ILE A 111 11.17 -3.71 5.11
CA ILE A 111 10.70 -4.06 6.45
C ILE A 111 9.57 -5.09 6.35
N ARG A 112 9.88 -6.34 6.66
CA ARG A 112 8.92 -7.47 6.62
C ARG A 112 7.71 -7.23 7.54
N ASP A 113 7.97 -6.88 8.80
CA ASP A 113 6.96 -6.72 9.84
C ASP A 113 6.15 -5.44 9.64
N ASP A 114 4.82 -5.57 9.64
CA ASP A 114 3.87 -4.48 9.40
C ASP A 114 3.90 -3.43 10.53
N LYS A 115 4.02 -3.85 11.79
CA LYS A 115 4.11 -2.95 12.95
C LYS A 115 5.40 -2.15 12.92
N LYS A 116 6.54 -2.78 12.62
CA LYS A 116 7.84 -2.08 12.47
C LYS A 116 7.78 -1.04 11.36
N ARG A 117 7.17 -1.38 10.23
CA ARG A 117 6.99 -0.46 9.10
C ARG A 117 6.07 0.71 9.48
N ALA A 118 4.97 0.44 10.19
CA ALA A 118 4.07 1.47 10.68
C ALA A 118 4.76 2.42 11.68
N MET A 119 5.55 1.89 12.61
CA MET A 119 6.34 2.70 13.55
C MET A 119 7.34 3.62 12.85
N LEU A 120 8.04 3.12 11.82
CA LEU A 120 8.95 3.94 11.00
C LEU A 120 8.20 5.05 10.26
N PHE A 121 7.05 4.72 9.66
CA PHE A 121 6.22 5.70 8.95
C PHE A 121 5.70 6.80 9.88
N GLU A 122 5.24 6.44 11.07
CA GLU A 122 4.80 7.40 12.09
C GLU A 122 5.96 8.30 12.55
N LEU A 123 7.14 7.73 12.81
CA LEU A 123 8.32 8.48 13.20
C LEU A 123 8.74 9.48 12.11
N ASP A 124 8.79 9.07 10.83
CA ASP A 124 9.10 9.97 9.71
C ASP A 124 8.06 11.10 9.62
N ASN A 125 6.76 10.79 9.67
CA ASN A 125 5.72 11.83 9.64
C ASN A 125 5.87 12.84 10.78
N ASN A 126 6.18 12.38 11.99
CA ASN A 126 6.41 13.25 13.14
C ASN A 126 7.65 14.13 12.94
N ILE A 127 8.75 13.59 12.42
CA ILE A 127 9.96 14.36 12.08
C ILE A 127 9.64 15.43 11.03
N GLN A 128 9.00 15.07 9.92
CA GLN A 128 8.63 16.03 8.87
C GLN A 128 7.70 17.11 9.40
N SER A 129 6.72 16.74 10.24
CA SER A 129 5.79 17.67 10.86
C SER A 129 6.46 18.66 11.81
N LEU A 130 7.41 18.20 12.63
CA LEU A 130 8.19 19.06 13.53
C LEU A 130 9.09 20.01 12.73
N LYS A 131 9.81 19.48 11.73
CA LYS A 131 10.66 20.27 10.84
C LYS A 131 9.89 21.35 10.09
N SER A 132 8.69 21.03 9.60
CA SER A 132 7.83 22.02 8.93
C SER A 132 7.33 23.12 9.85
N ARG A 133 7.15 22.85 11.16
CA ARG A 133 6.61 23.82 12.12
C ARG A 133 7.67 24.69 12.76
N TYR A 134 8.84 24.13 13.04
CA TYR A 134 9.87 24.75 13.88
C TYR A 134 11.22 24.93 13.19
N GLY A 135 11.39 24.44 11.96
CA GLY A 135 12.67 24.43 11.26
C GLY A 135 13.58 23.29 11.73
N GLU A 136 14.86 23.36 11.36
CA GLU A 136 15.87 22.37 11.79
C GLU A 136 16.29 22.59 13.26
N SER A 137 16.55 21.51 13.98
CA SER A 137 17.09 21.55 15.35
C SER A 137 17.96 20.32 15.64
N GLU A 138 18.75 20.35 16.72
CA GLU A 138 19.56 19.20 17.15
C GLU A 138 18.68 17.98 17.51
N GLU A 139 17.50 18.20 18.09
CA GLU A 139 16.54 17.15 18.41
C GLU A 139 15.95 16.52 17.14
N ILE A 140 15.64 17.31 16.11
CA ILE A 140 15.17 16.80 14.82
C ILE A 140 16.26 15.95 14.16
N LEU A 141 17.51 16.41 14.18
CA LEU A 141 18.65 15.62 13.69
C LEU A 141 18.82 14.31 14.48
N SER A 142 18.64 14.35 15.80
CA SER A 142 18.70 13.17 16.67
C SER A 142 17.57 12.17 16.34
N LEU A 143 16.34 12.64 16.14
CA LEU A 143 15.21 11.79 15.72
C LEU A 143 15.41 11.21 14.32
N LEU A 144 15.94 11.99 13.38
CA LEU A 144 16.30 11.51 12.04
C LEU A 144 17.39 10.43 12.11
N ASN A 145 18.40 10.62 12.96
CA ASN A 145 19.41 9.59 13.23
C ASN A 145 18.79 8.32 13.82
N LEU A 146 17.85 8.44 14.78
CA LEU A 146 17.12 7.30 15.32
C LEU A 146 16.33 6.56 14.24
N TYR A 147 15.59 7.27 13.39
CA TYR A 147 14.87 6.70 12.26
C TYR A 147 15.80 5.87 11.36
N HIS A 148 16.96 6.42 10.98
CA HIS A 148 17.92 5.71 10.13
C HIS A 148 18.58 4.52 10.83
N ASN A 149 18.80 4.57 12.14
CA ASN A 149 19.31 3.42 12.89
C ASN A 149 18.27 2.31 12.97
N LEU A 150 17.00 2.61 13.25
CA LEU A 150 15.91 1.62 13.22
C LEU A 150 15.72 1.02 11.82
N LEU A 151 15.78 1.85 10.77
CA LEU A 151 15.73 1.38 9.40
C LEU A 151 16.88 0.41 9.11
N ARG A 152 18.11 0.72 9.55
CA ARG A 152 19.28 -0.16 9.39
C ARG A 152 19.12 -1.49 10.13
N GLU A 153 18.61 -1.46 11.35
CA GLU A 153 18.40 -2.66 12.18
C GLU A 153 17.29 -3.57 11.64
N TRP A 154 16.25 -3.02 11.03
CA TRP A 154 15.06 -3.78 10.63
C TRP A 154 15.00 -4.14 9.15
N SER A 155 15.88 -3.59 8.31
CA SER A 155 15.85 -3.82 6.88
C SER A 155 16.41 -5.18 6.46
N GLU A 156 15.67 -5.86 5.60
CA GLU A 156 16.09 -7.05 4.85
C GLU A 156 16.34 -6.61 3.38
N ILE A 157 17.61 -6.35 3.01
CA ILE A 157 18.03 -5.87 1.66
C ILE A 157 18.86 -6.86 0.85
#